data_AF-G8PPA3-F1
#
_entry.id   AF-G8PPA3-F1
#
_cell.length_a   1.000
_cell.length_b   1.000
_cell.length_c   1.000
_cell.angle_alpha   90.00
_cell.angle_beta   90.00
_cell.angle_gamma   90.00
#
_symmetry.space_group_name_H-M   'P 1'
#
loop_
_entity.id
_entity.type
_entity.pdbx_description
1 polymer ?
#
loop_
_entity_poly.entity_id
_entity_poly.type
_entity_poly.pdbx_seq_one_letter_code
_entity_poly.pdbx_strand_id
1 'polypeptide(L)'
;MTELIASIAGPYLFVTGLGFFISSGFYQRMIAAQSDVNPILLNLSGAVHFVVGMVVLANHFVLSSVAGALVTLVGAAAVLKGASLIVIPDYMTKSQQMGKAGVLATGAAFSATGAYLSYVGYF
;
A
#
# COMPACT_ATOMS: atom_id res chain seq x y z
N MET A 1 -19.29 4.08 -4.76
CA MET A 1 -18.11 4.59 -4.02
C MET A 1 -16.77 4.28 -4.68
N THR A 2 -16.73 3.53 -5.79
CA THR A 2 -15.48 3.21 -6.50
C THR A 2 -14.70 4.46 -6.89
N GLU A 3 -15.34 5.41 -7.59
CA GLU A 3 -14.71 6.66 -8.03
C GLU A 3 -14.18 7.49 -6.87
N LEU A 4 -14.98 7.67 -5.81
CA LEU A 4 -14.56 8.41 -4.60
C LEU A 4 -13.33 7.78 -3.92
N ILE A 5 -13.29 6.46 -3.78
CA ILE A 5 -12.13 5.79 -3.16
C ILE A 5 -10.94 5.86 -4.12
N ALA A 6 -11.17 5.72 -5.42
CA ALA A 6 -10.14 5.84 -6.45
C ALA A 6 -9.53 7.25 -6.52
N SER A 7 -10.32 8.31 -6.34
CA SER A 7 -9.85 9.70 -6.30
C SER A 7 -8.98 10.02 -5.08
N ILE A 8 -8.99 9.16 -4.05
CA ILE A 8 -8.13 9.29 -2.85
C ILE A 8 -6.93 8.34 -2.97
N ALA A 9 -7.20 7.05 -3.18
CA ALA A 9 -6.17 6.01 -3.24
C ALA A 9 -5.28 6.15 -4.48
N GLY A 10 -5.83 6.57 -5.61
CA GLY A 10 -5.11 6.75 -6.87
C GLY A 10 -3.92 7.71 -6.74
N PRO A 11 -4.14 8.98 -6.35
CA PRO A 11 -3.06 9.94 -6.17
C PRO A 11 -2.01 9.49 -5.14
N TYR A 12 -2.46 8.90 -4.02
CA TYR A 12 -1.55 8.37 -3.00
C TYR A 12 -0.63 7.28 -3.56
N LEU A 13 -1.19 6.28 -4.24
CA LEU A 13 -0.43 5.19 -4.84
C LEU A 13 0.51 5.71 -5.93
N PHE A 14 0.05 6.66 -6.74
CA PHE A 14 0.85 7.25 -7.80
C PHE A 14 2.09 7.98 -7.25
N VAL A 15 1.89 8.88 -6.29
CA VAL A 15 2.99 9.63 -5.65
C VAL A 15 3.96 8.69 -4.94
N THR A 16 3.44 7.66 -4.25
CA THR A 16 4.28 6.63 -3.60
C THR A 16 5.10 5.86 -4.63
N GLY A 17 4.49 5.49 -5.76
CA GLY A 17 5.15 4.82 -6.88
C GLY A 17 6.29 5.66 -7.47
N LEU A 18 6.07 6.96 -7.68
CA LEU A 18 7.11 7.90 -8.09
C LEU A 18 8.25 7.98 -7.06
N GLY A 19 7.92 7.97 -5.78
CA GLY A 19 8.90 7.90 -4.69
C GLY A 19 9.82 6.68 -4.79
N PHE A 20 9.28 5.50 -5.10
CA PHE A 20 10.09 4.29 -5.29
C PHE A 20 11.07 4.41 -6.47
N PHE A 21 10.69 5.10 -7.55
CA PHE A 21 11.60 5.34 -8.69
C PHE A 21 12.68 6.37 -8.36
N ILE A 22 12.26 7.55 -7.88
CA ILE A 22 13.14 8.71 -7.65
C ILE A 22 14.08 8.45 -6.49
N SER A 23 13.59 7.80 -5.44
CA SER A 23 14.32 7.59 -4.17
C SER A 23 14.57 6.12 -3.86
N SER A 24 14.74 5.28 -4.89
CA SER A 24 14.93 3.82 -4.73
C SER A 24 15.95 3.44 -3.66
N GLY A 25 17.11 4.11 -3.60
CA GLY A 25 18.14 3.85 -2.59
C GLY A 25 17.71 4.15 -1.15
N PHE A 26 16.84 5.15 -0.94
CA PHE A 26 16.24 5.41 0.37
C PHE A 26 15.31 4.26 0.78
N TYR A 27 14.42 3.84 -0.12
CA TYR A 27 13.47 2.76 0.16
C TYR A 27 14.16 1.41 0.39
N GLN A 28 15.25 1.12 -0.32
CA GLN A 28 16.07 -0.08 -0.05
C GLN A 28 16.62 -0.07 1.38
N ARG A 29 17.20 1.05 1.83
CA ARG A 29 17.70 1.18 3.20
C ARG A 29 16.58 1.08 4.23
N MET A 30 15.44 1.71 3.95
CA MET A 30 14.28 1.68 4.83
C MET A 30 13.73 0.25 5.00
N ILE A 31 13.68 -0.54 3.93
CA ILE A 31 13.23 -1.94 3.98
C ILE A 31 14.27 -2.81 4.69
N ALA A 32 15.55 -2.60 4.42
CA ALA A 32 16.63 -3.35 5.07
C ALA A 32 16.69 -3.10 6.60
N ALA A 33 16.35 -1.88 7.04
CA ALA A 33 16.33 -1.47 8.44
C ALA A 33 15.03 -1.83 9.20
N GLN A 34 14.13 -2.64 8.60
CA GLN A 34 12.86 -3.03 9.24
C GLN A 34 13.03 -3.73 10.59
N SER A 35 14.16 -4.42 10.82
CA SER A 35 14.45 -5.10 12.09
C SER A 35 14.69 -4.16 13.26
N ASP A 36 15.07 -2.91 13.00
CA ASP A 36 15.43 -1.91 14.02
C ASP A 36 14.31 -0.86 14.22
N VAL A 37 13.12 -1.13 13.68
CA VAL A 37 12.00 -0.19 13.74
C VAL A 37 11.46 -0.05 15.17
N ASN A 38 11.08 1.17 15.55
CA ASN A 38 10.44 1.41 16.84
C ASN A 38 9.10 0.62 16.93
N PRO A 39 8.89 -0.22 17.96
CA PRO A 39 7.68 -1.05 18.07
C PRO A 39 6.37 -0.26 18.13
N ILE A 40 6.38 0.95 18.71
CA ILE A 40 5.20 1.82 18.77
C ILE A 40 4.84 2.31 17.37
N LEU A 41 5.82 2.75 16.59
CA LEU A 41 5.60 3.17 15.21
C LEU A 41 5.16 2.01 14.31
N LEU A 42 5.68 0.81 14.54
CA LEU A 42 5.26 -0.39 13.84
C LEU A 42 3.79 -0.71 14.11
N ASN A 43 3.38 -0.72 15.38
CA ASN A 43 1.99 -0.97 15.77
C ASN A 43 1.05 0.13 15.26
N LEU A 44 1.46 1.41 15.34
CA LEU A 44 0.68 2.53 14.82
C LEU A 44 0.51 2.43 13.28
N SER A 45 1.56 2.08 12.56
CA SER A 45 1.48 1.80 11.12
C SER A 45 0.51 0.66 10.82
N GLY A 46 0.55 -0.41 11.63
CA GLY A 46 -0.41 -1.51 11.55
C GLY A 46 -1.86 -1.07 11.75
N ALA A 47 -2.12 -0.29 12.80
CA ALA A 47 -3.45 0.24 13.11
C ALA A 47 -4.00 1.12 11.97
N VAL A 48 -3.18 2.01 11.40
CA VAL A 48 -3.59 2.89 10.29
C VAL A 48 -3.93 2.06 9.05
N HIS A 49 -3.05 1.14 8.63
CA HIS A 49 -3.33 0.28 7.46
C HIS A 49 -4.61 -0.55 7.65
N PHE A 50 -4.80 -1.12 8.85
CA PHE A 50 -5.97 -1.93 9.14
C PHE A 50 -7.25 -1.10 9.09
N VAL A 51 -7.31 0.04 9.80
CA VAL A 51 -8.50 0.89 9.85
C VAL A 51 -8.83 1.45 8.46
N VAL A 52 -7.84 1.97 7.73
CA VAL A 52 -8.06 2.49 6.37
C VAL A 52 -8.56 1.38 5.45
N GLY A 53 -7.96 0.20 5.49
CA GLY A 53 -8.40 -0.95 4.69
C GLY A 53 -9.82 -1.40 5.05
N MET A 54 -10.16 -1.44 6.33
CA MET A 54 -11.50 -1.81 6.79
C MET A 54 -12.55 -0.77 6.40
N VAL A 55 -12.22 0.53 6.45
CA VAL A 55 -13.09 1.59 5.94
C VAL A 55 -13.37 1.39 4.45
N VAL A 56 -12.36 1.04 3.65
CA VAL A 56 -12.56 0.72 2.23
C VAL A 56 -13.48 -0.50 2.08
N LEU A 57 -13.16 -1.63 2.71
CA LEU A 57 -13.92 -2.87 2.52
C LEU A 57 -15.35 -2.80 3.06
N ALA A 58 -15.59 -2.08 4.16
CA ALA A 58 -16.93 -1.87 4.72
C ALA A 58 -17.83 -1.04 3.80
N ASN A 59 -17.23 -0.17 2.98
CA ASN A 59 -17.95 0.72 2.06
C ASN A 59 -17.89 0.25 0.59
N HIS A 60 -17.04 -0.73 0.28
CA HIS A 60 -16.75 -1.13 -1.09
C HIS A 60 -16.24 -2.58 -1.18
N PHE A 61 -17.07 -3.46 -1.72
CA PHE A 61 -16.69 -4.82 -2.11
C PHE A 61 -17.31 -5.16 -3.48
N VAL A 62 -16.66 -4.71 -4.55
CA VAL A 62 -17.16 -4.85 -5.91
C VAL A 62 -16.08 -5.46 -6.78
N LEU A 63 -16.35 -6.63 -7.36
CA LEU A 63 -15.41 -7.35 -8.23
C LEU A 63 -15.87 -7.42 -9.69
N SER A 64 -17.03 -6.83 -10.01
CA SER A 64 -17.64 -6.89 -11.35
C SER A 64 -17.00 -5.97 -12.39
N SER A 65 -16.12 -5.04 -11.97
CA SER A 65 -15.39 -4.14 -12.86
C SER A 65 -13.91 -4.10 -12.48
N VAL A 66 -13.05 -3.72 -13.43
CA VAL A 66 -11.60 -3.62 -13.20
C VAL A 66 -11.30 -2.61 -12.09
N ALA A 67 -11.89 -1.41 -12.16
CA ALA A 67 -11.70 -0.38 -11.14
C ALA A 67 -12.25 -0.81 -9.77
N GLY A 68 -13.43 -1.42 -9.73
CA GLY A 68 -14.00 -1.97 -8.51
C GLY A 68 -13.09 -3.02 -7.88
N ALA A 69 -12.59 -3.95 -8.70
CA ALA A 69 -11.68 -4.99 -8.24
C ALA A 69 -10.39 -4.41 -7.67
N LEU A 70 -9.78 -3.43 -8.33
CA LEU A 70 -8.57 -2.76 -7.84
C LEU A 70 -8.81 -2.03 -6.52
N VAL A 71 -9.90 -1.27 -6.38
CA VAL A 71 -10.25 -0.60 -5.11
C VAL A 71 -10.43 -1.64 -3.99
N THR A 72 -11.15 -2.73 -4.27
CA THR A 72 -11.37 -3.81 -3.30
C THR A 72 -10.04 -4.49 -2.92
N LEU A 73 -9.14 -4.72 -3.88
CA LEU A 73 -7.81 -5.28 -3.65
C LEU A 73 -6.92 -4.34 -2.83
N VAL A 74 -6.96 -3.04 -3.08
CA VAL A 74 -6.23 -2.04 -2.27
C VAL A 74 -6.71 -2.08 -0.82
N GLY A 75 -8.02 -2.10 -0.59
CA GLY A 75 -8.61 -2.26 0.74
C GLY A 75 -8.16 -3.55 1.42
N ALA A 76 -8.27 -4.68 0.72
CA ALA A 76 -7.85 -5.99 1.23
C ALA A 76 -6.36 -6.05 1.54
N ALA A 77 -5.50 -5.53 0.67
CA ALA A 77 -4.06 -5.46 0.89
C ALA A 77 -3.71 -4.61 2.13
N ALA A 78 -4.40 -3.48 2.34
CA ALA A 78 -4.22 -2.64 3.52
C ALA A 78 -4.66 -3.36 4.81
N VAL A 79 -5.82 -4.04 4.79
CA VAL A 79 -6.27 -4.86 5.94
C VAL A 79 -5.27 -5.96 6.26
N LEU A 80 -4.84 -6.72 5.26
CA LEU A 80 -3.88 -7.81 5.44
C LEU A 80 -2.54 -7.29 5.98
N LYS A 81 -2.03 -6.18 5.43
CA LYS A 81 -0.80 -5.56 5.92
C LYS A 81 -0.95 -5.09 7.36
N GLY A 82 -2.03 -4.38 7.68
CA GLY A 82 -2.32 -3.88 9.01
C GLY A 82 -2.46 -4.99 10.05
N ALA A 83 -3.27 -6.00 9.74
CA ALA A 83 -3.44 -7.18 10.59
C ALA A 83 -2.12 -7.92 10.80
N SER A 84 -1.30 -8.09 9.76
CA SER A 84 0.01 -8.76 9.90
C SER A 84 0.96 -7.98 10.80
N LEU A 85 0.99 -6.65 10.70
CA LEU A 85 1.81 -5.80 11.56
C LEU A 85 1.37 -5.82 13.03
N ILE A 86 0.08 -6.07 13.31
CA ILE A 86 -0.47 -6.13 14.67
C ILE A 86 -0.33 -7.53 15.28
N VAL A 87 -0.68 -8.57 14.52
CA VAL A 87 -0.79 -9.96 15.04
C VAL A 87 0.55 -10.68 15.05
N ILE A 88 1.40 -10.44 14.04
CA ILE A 88 2.68 -11.13 13.87
C ILE A 88 3.82 -10.14 13.55
N PRO A 89 4.04 -9.09 14.38
CA PRO A 89 5.01 -8.02 14.10
C PRO A 89 6.43 -8.56 13.86
N ASP A 90 6.89 -9.52 14.67
CA ASP A 90 8.24 -10.08 14.55
C ASP A 90 8.48 -10.78 13.22
N TYR A 91 7.46 -11.41 12.63
CA TYR A 91 7.58 -12.01 11.31
C TYR A 91 7.64 -10.95 10.21
N MET A 92 6.96 -9.82 10.41
CA MET A 92 6.95 -8.69 9.47
C MET A 92 8.23 -7.85 9.50
N THR A 93 8.96 -7.84 10.62
CA THR A 93 10.21 -7.06 10.78
C THR A 93 11.47 -7.86 10.53
N LYS A 94 11.39 -9.19 10.34
CA LYS A 94 12.53 -10.00 9.90
C LYS A 94 13.14 -9.38 8.66
N SER A 95 14.43 -9.05 8.74
CA SER A 95 15.19 -8.35 7.70
C SER A 95 14.84 -8.91 6.31
N GLN A 96 14.10 -8.11 5.54
CA GLN A 96 13.80 -8.40 4.16
C GLN A 96 14.85 -7.68 3.33
N GLN A 97 15.67 -8.43 2.58
CA GLN A 97 16.50 -7.82 1.56
C GLN A 97 15.69 -7.68 0.28
N MET A 98 15.22 -6.47 0.01
CA MET A 98 14.61 -6.16 -1.28
C MET A 98 15.65 -5.48 -2.19
N GLY A 99 16.05 -6.19 -3.25
CA GLY A 99 16.94 -5.65 -4.26
C GLY A 99 16.32 -4.48 -5.03
N LYS A 100 17.15 -3.75 -5.78
CA LYS A 100 16.73 -2.55 -6.52
C LYS A 100 15.59 -2.87 -7.49
N ALA A 101 15.70 -4.00 -8.18
CA ALA A 101 14.66 -4.50 -9.08
C ALA A 101 13.31 -4.68 -8.36
N GLY A 102 13.31 -5.18 -7.12
CA GLY A 102 12.10 -5.31 -6.31
C GLY A 102 11.46 -3.95 -5.99
N VAL A 103 12.26 -2.98 -5.55
CA VAL A 103 11.79 -1.60 -5.30
C VAL A 103 11.22 -0.96 -6.56
N LEU A 104 11.90 -1.11 -7.70
CA LEU A 104 11.42 -0.57 -8.97
C LEU A 104 10.15 -1.27 -9.46
N ALA A 105 10.02 -2.59 -9.25
CA ALA A 105 8.81 -3.33 -9.58
C ALA A 105 7.62 -2.88 -8.71
N THR A 106 7.83 -2.66 -7.41
CA THR A 106 6.81 -2.05 -6.54
C THR A 106 6.46 -0.64 -7.01
N GLY A 107 7.46 0.16 -7.41
CA GLY A 107 7.26 1.48 -8.01
C GLY A 107 6.39 1.45 -9.26
N ALA A 108 6.61 0.48 -10.15
CA ALA A 108 5.83 0.29 -11.37
C ALA A 108 4.38 -0.12 -11.04
N ALA A 109 4.19 -1.08 -10.13
CA ALA A 109 2.87 -1.49 -9.70
C ALA A 109 2.08 -0.33 -9.08
N PHE A 110 2.68 0.38 -8.12
CA PHE A 110 2.04 1.52 -7.45
C PHE A 110 1.74 2.67 -8.41
N SER A 111 2.68 3.00 -9.29
CA SER A 111 2.48 4.05 -10.29
C SER A 111 1.39 3.68 -11.30
N ALA A 112 1.38 2.45 -11.81
CA ALA A 112 0.40 2.02 -12.80
C ALA A 112 -1.01 1.96 -12.20
N THR A 113 -1.16 1.32 -11.03
CA THR A 113 -2.44 1.28 -10.31
C THR A 113 -2.90 2.67 -9.91
N GLY A 114 -1.99 3.50 -9.40
CA GLY A 114 -2.27 4.87 -8.98
C GLY A 114 -2.72 5.76 -10.14
N ALA A 115 -2.04 5.70 -11.29
CA ALA A 115 -2.42 6.45 -12.48
C ALA A 115 -3.80 6.04 -13.01
N TYR A 116 -4.07 4.73 -13.11
CA TYR A 116 -5.36 4.22 -13.55
C TYR A 116 -6.51 4.60 -12.60
N LEU A 117 -6.32 4.42 -11.28
CA LEU A 117 -7.34 4.79 -10.30
C LEU A 117 -7.53 6.31 -10.22
N SER A 118 -6.48 7.10 -10.41
CA SER A 118 -6.62 8.56 -10.50
C SER A 118 -7.47 8.95 -11.71
N TYR A 119 -7.22 8.34 -12.86
CA TYR A 119 -8.05 8.58 -14.05
C TYR A 119 -9.52 8.26 -13.77
N VAL A 120 -9.83 7.06 -13.27
CA VAL A 120 -11.20 6.65 -12.93
C VAL A 120 -11.83 7.52 -11.84
N GLY A 121 -11.05 8.02 -10.89
CA GLY A 121 -11.55 8.85 -9.80
C GLY A 121 -11.94 10.26 -10.22
N TYR A 122 -11.40 10.77 -11.34
CA TYR A 122 -11.57 12.16 -11.76
C TYR A 122 -12.23 12.34 -13.14
N PHE A 123 -12.34 11.28 -13.96
CA PHE A 123 -12.90 11.31 -15.31
C PHE A 123 -13.80 10.09 -15.56
#